data_AF-A0A3M1E3K3-F1
#
_entry.id   AF-A0A3M1E3K3-F1
#
_cell.length_a   1.000
_cell.length_b   1.000
_cell.length_c   1.000
_cell.angle_alpha   90.00
_cell.angle_beta   90.00
_cell.angle_gamma   90.00
#
_symmetry.space_group_name_H-M   'P 1'
#
loop_
_entity.id
_entity.type
_entity.pdbx_description
1 polymer ?
#
loop_
_entity_poly.entity_id
_entity_poly.type
_entity_poly.pdbx_seq_one_letter_code
_entity_poly.pdbx_strand_id
1 'polypeptide(L)'
;MFDLDLGTYIPWLARRMRFSANELGEWFGMGVSQPYLYPPVVDLALSIPPELKVREENGARVGKWVLRKAFEDLLPPEICWQTKRPIEVGSGFTRLREQVTRLLTDEDWAAPVRFISCDQPYYYRLYRRVVGEIPPPETGEKACPNCGAGMPPEARHCRVCGYSQ
;
A
#
# COMPACT_ATOMS: atom_id res chain seq x y z
N MET A 1 10.89 7.93 3.33
CA MET A 1 9.74 7.92 4.28
C MET A 1 10.12 8.50 5.65
N PHE A 2 11.40 8.52 6.04
CA PHE A 2 11.82 8.97 7.37
C PHE A 2 11.92 10.49 7.54
N ASP A 3 11.90 11.25 6.44
CA ASP A 3 11.93 12.72 6.41
C ASP A 3 10.53 13.37 6.30
N LEU A 4 9.48 12.56 6.40
CA LEU A 4 8.11 13.06 6.40
C LEU A 4 7.74 13.54 7.81
N ASP A 5 7.13 14.71 7.89
CA ASP A 5 6.42 15.12 9.09
C ASP A 5 5.22 14.18 9.31
N LEU A 6 5.38 13.27 10.26
CA LEU A 6 4.37 12.27 10.59
C LEU A 6 3.10 12.89 11.19
N GLY A 7 3.21 14.08 11.82
CA GLY A 7 2.09 14.81 12.39
C GLY A 7 1.08 15.25 11.33
N THR A 8 1.55 15.63 10.14
CA THR A 8 0.70 16.00 9.00
C THR A 8 0.43 14.83 8.06
N TYR A 9 1.43 13.96 7.83
CA TYR A 9 1.33 12.87 6.88
C TYR A 9 0.33 11.78 7.29
N ILE A 10 0.32 11.37 8.57
CA ILE A 10 -0.56 10.28 9.03
C ILE A 10 -2.05 10.68 8.95
N PRO A 11 -2.49 11.86 9.41
CA PRO A 11 -3.87 12.31 9.22
C PRO A 11 -4.27 12.43 7.74
N TRP A 12 -3.36 12.91 6.89
CA TRP A 12 -3.60 12.98 5.44
C TRP A 12 -3.82 11.59 4.85
N LEU A 13 -2.99 10.61 5.23
CA LEU A 13 -3.06 9.24 4.75
C LEU A 13 -4.33 8.55 5.23
N ALA A 14 -4.68 8.69 6.52
CA ALA A 14 -5.83 8.02 7.13
C ALA A 14 -7.15 8.28 6.39
N ARG A 15 -7.31 9.47 5.81
CA ARG A 15 -8.50 9.88 5.04
C ARG A 15 -8.53 9.36 3.59
N ARG A 16 -7.44 8.77 3.11
CA ARG A 16 -7.24 8.40 1.69
C ARG A 16 -6.94 6.93 1.46
N MET A 17 -6.62 6.17 2.51
CA MET A 17 -6.37 4.74 2.42
C MET A 17 -7.56 4.02 1.78
N ARG A 18 -7.28 3.15 0.82
CA ARG A 18 -8.26 2.28 0.17
C ARG A 18 -7.71 0.86 0.20
N PHE A 19 -8.56 -0.09 0.55
CA PHE A 19 -8.21 -1.51 0.59
C PHE A 19 -9.19 -2.28 -0.29
N SER A 20 -8.68 -3.15 -1.15
CA SER A 20 -9.48 -4.02 -2.02
C SER A 20 -10.12 -5.19 -1.26
N ALA A 21 -9.78 -5.39 0.02
CA ALA A 21 -10.22 -6.54 0.80
C ALA A 21 -11.76 -6.64 0.89
N ASN A 22 -12.46 -5.52 1.07
CA ASN A 22 -13.93 -5.52 1.18
C ASN A 22 -14.60 -5.84 -0.16
N GLU A 23 -14.09 -5.25 -1.26
CA GLU A 23 -14.59 -5.53 -2.62
C GLU A 23 -14.41 -6.99 -3.00
N LEU A 24 -13.24 -7.56 -2.68
CA LEU A 24 -12.97 -8.98 -2.88
C LEU A 24 -13.87 -9.85 -2.00
N GLY A 25 -14.02 -9.49 -0.72
CA GLY A 25 -14.90 -10.19 0.21
C GLY A 25 -16.33 -10.29 -0.33
N GLU A 26 -16.91 -9.16 -0.72
CA GLU A 26 -18.25 -9.07 -1.30
C GLU A 26 -18.39 -9.96 -2.54
N TRP A 27 -17.41 -9.93 -3.45
CA TRP A 27 -17.41 -10.78 -4.66
C TRP A 27 -17.45 -12.27 -4.32
N PHE A 28 -16.74 -12.70 -3.27
CA PHE A 28 -16.74 -14.07 -2.78
C PHE A 28 -17.93 -14.39 -1.84
N GLY A 29 -18.87 -13.46 -1.60
CA GLY A 29 -19.97 -13.66 -0.66
C GLY A 29 -19.54 -13.72 0.80
N MET A 30 -18.41 -13.08 1.15
CA MET A 30 -17.82 -13.07 2.49
C MET A 30 -17.83 -11.68 3.10
N GLY A 31 -18.22 -11.59 4.37
CA GLY A 31 -18.05 -10.36 5.16
C GLY A 31 -16.58 -10.19 5.58
N VAL A 32 -16.00 -9.03 5.31
CA VAL A 32 -14.65 -8.67 5.77
C VAL A 32 -14.75 -7.61 6.86
N SER A 33 -14.18 -7.91 8.03
CA SER A 33 -14.05 -6.96 9.13
C SER A 33 -12.65 -6.39 9.17
N GLN A 34 -12.53 -5.06 9.26
CA GLN A 34 -11.26 -4.34 9.36
C GLN A 34 -11.22 -3.48 10.63
N PRO A 35 -11.01 -4.07 11.82
CA PRO A 35 -11.15 -3.36 13.10
C PRO A 35 -10.26 -2.10 13.23
N TYR A 36 -9.08 -2.11 12.63
CA TYR A 36 -8.16 -0.96 12.61
C TYR A 36 -8.68 0.24 11.81
N LEU A 37 -9.71 0.07 10.99
CA LEU A 37 -10.34 1.15 10.22
C LEU A 37 -11.64 1.65 10.88
N TYR A 38 -12.03 1.08 12.02
CA TYR A 38 -13.19 1.55 12.77
C TYR A 38 -12.94 3.00 13.25
N PRO A 39 -13.85 3.97 13.05
CA PRO A 39 -13.55 5.38 13.29
C PRO A 39 -13.01 5.69 14.70
N PRO A 40 -13.57 5.16 15.80
CA PRO A 40 -13.00 5.35 17.14
C PRO A 40 -11.55 4.84 17.29
N VAL A 41 -11.18 3.75 16.59
CA VAL A 41 -9.80 3.23 16.60
C VAL A 41 -8.89 4.15 15.80
N VAL A 42 -9.37 4.67 14.67
CA VAL A 42 -8.63 5.65 13.86
C VAL A 42 -8.44 6.96 14.64
N ASP A 43 -9.47 7.46 15.32
CA ASP A 43 -9.42 8.68 16.12
C ASP A 43 -8.42 8.54 17.28
N LEU A 44 -8.45 7.42 18.00
CA LEU A 44 -7.44 7.09 19.01
C LEU A 44 -6.05 7.03 18.40
N ALA A 45 -5.89 6.36 17.24
CA ALA A 45 -4.60 6.29 16.57
C ALA A 45 -4.10 7.67 16.15
N LEU A 46 -4.97 8.59 15.73
CA LEU A 46 -4.63 9.95 15.35
C LEU A 46 -4.29 10.84 16.54
N SER A 47 -4.91 10.62 17.70
CA SER A 47 -4.61 11.38 18.93
C SER A 47 -3.25 11.03 19.55
N ILE A 48 -2.69 9.86 19.23
CA ILE A 48 -1.37 9.45 19.74
C ILE A 48 -0.25 10.28 19.08
N PRO A 49 0.67 10.87 19.88
CA PRO A 49 1.82 11.61 19.36
C PRO A 49 2.69 10.78 18.39
N PRO A 50 3.17 11.35 17.28
CA PRO A 50 3.97 10.63 16.29
C PRO A 50 5.24 9.95 16.84
N GLU A 51 5.88 10.54 17.84
CA GLU A 51 7.07 10.01 18.54
C GLU A 51 6.81 8.70 19.28
N LEU A 52 5.55 8.39 19.63
CA LEU A 52 5.17 7.09 20.19
C LEU A 52 4.82 6.07 19.11
N LYS A 53 4.61 6.51 17.86
CA LYS A 53 4.36 5.62 16.72
C LYS A 53 5.68 5.13 16.14
N VAL A 54 6.70 5.98 16.11
CA VAL A 54 8.06 5.65 15.67
C VAL A 54 9.06 6.17 16.70
N ARG A 55 9.75 5.25 17.38
CA ARG A 55 10.65 5.57 18.50
C ARG A 55 11.96 4.80 18.38
N GLU A 56 13.04 5.33 18.96
CA GLU A 56 14.25 4.52 19.21
C GLU A 56 14.05 3.62 20.43
N GLU A 57 14.41 2.34 20.27
CA GLU A 57 14.39 1.31 21.30
C GLU A 57 15.62 0.42 21.09
N ASN A 58 16.45 0.24 22.11
CA ASN A 58 17.67 -0.59 22.03
C ASN A 58 18.59 -0.27 20.83
N GLY A 59 18.76 1.02 20.51
CA GLY A 59 19.59 1.48 19.40
C GLY A 59 18.99 1.25 18.00
N ALA A 60 17.73 0.81 17.90
CA ALA A 60 17.02 0.64 16.64
C ALA A 60 15.77 1.51 16.57
N ARG A 61 15.50 2.08 15.39
CA ARG A 61 14.26 2.81 15.13
C ARG A 61 13.11 1.83 14.89
N VAL A 62 12.16 1.79 15.82
CA VAL A 62 11.02 0.86 15.81
C VAL A 62 9.73 1.59 15.46
N GLY A 63 9.05 1.12 14.41
CA GLY A 63 7.68 1.53 14.09
C GLY A 63 6.63 0.74 14.86
N LYS A 64 5.43 1.33 14.97
CA LYS A 64 4.31 0.82 15.75
C LYS A 64 4.66 0.64 17.24
N TRP A 65 5.58 1.44 17.77
CA TRP A 65 6.15 1.25 19.10
C TRP A 65 5.08 1.19 20.19
N VAL A 66 4.16 2.16 20.22
CA VAL A 66 3.03 2.20 21.18
C VAL A 66 2.15 0.96 21.10
N LEU A 67 1.92 0.42 19.89
CA LEU A 67 1.13 -0.78 19.71
C LEU A 67 1.87 -2.01 20.26
N ARG A 68 3.19 -2.09 20.07
CA ARG A 68 3.98 -3.20 20.64
C ARG A 68 3.95 -3.17 22.16
N LYS A 69 4.13 -1.98 22.75
CA LYS A 69 4.06 -1.78 24.21
C LYS A 69 2.69 -2.14 24.80
N ALA A 70 1.60 -1.80 24.12
CA ALA A 70 0.26 -2.13 24.59
C ALA A 70 -0.03 -3.64 24.68
N PHE A 71 0.75 -4.49 23.98
CA PHE A 71 0.52 -5.93 23.88
C PHE A 71 1.74 -6.77 24.30
N GLU A 72 2.82 -6.17 24.83
CA GLU A 72 4.05 -6.91 25.15
C GLU A 72 3.88 -7.95 26.26
N ASP A 73 2.91 -7.73 27.16
CA ASP A 73 2.55 -8.67 28.21
C ASP A 73 1.52 -9.74 27.74
N LEU A 74 0.96 -9.59 26.54
CA LEU A 74 -0.10 -10.46 26.00
C LEU A 74 0.38 -11.40 24.90
N LEU A 75 1.51 -11.09 24.24
CA LEU A 75 2.04 -11.86 23.12
C LEU A 75 3.52 -12.20 23.33
N PRO A 76 4.00 -13.32 22.77
CA PRO A 76 5.42 -13.66 22.85
C PRO A 76 6.33 -12.55 22.31
N PRO A 77 7.49 -12.27 22.95
CA PRO A 77 8.39 -11.19 22.54
C PRO A 77 8.79 -11.25 21.07
N GLU A 78 8.99 -12.44 20.51
CA GLU A 78 9.35 -12.67 19.11
C GLU A 78 8.25 -12.28 18.11
N ILE A 79 6.99 -12.27 18.55
CA ILE A 79 5.84 -11.76 17.77
C ILE A 79 5.72 -10.26 17.98
N CYS A 80 5.74 -9.82 19.24
CA CYS A 80 5.56 -8.43 19.62
C CYS A 80 6.65 -7.50 19.07
N TRP A 81 7.88 -7.99 18.93
CA TRP A 81 9.04 -7.22 18.47
C TRP A 81 9.58 -7.68 17.11
N GLN A 82 8.77 -8.42 16.34
CA GLN A 82 9.14 -8.86 15.01
C GLN A 82 9.46 -7.68 14.07
N THR A 83 10.56 -7.81 13.34
CA THR A 83 10.94 -6.87 12.28
C THR A 83 10.02 -6.99 11.06
N LYS A 84 9.91 -5.91 10.29
CA LYS A 84 9.07 -5.89 9.09
C LYS A 84 9.62 -6.88 8.06
N ARG A 85 8.81 -7.87 7.70
CA ARG A 85 9.02 -8.71 6.51
C ARG A 85 8.06 -8.23 5.41
N PRO A 86 8.54 -7.95 4.17
CA PRO A 86 7.64 -7.63 3.07
C PRO A 86 6.64 -8.76 2.84
N ILE A 87 5.36 -8.42 2.58
CA ILE A 87 4.32 -9.42 2.36
C ILE A 87 4.64 -10.32 1.16
N GLU A 88 5.32 -9.79 0.16
CA GLU A 88 5.77 -10.54 -1.02
C GLU A 88 6.72 -11.69 -0.66
N VAL A 89 7.56 -11.48 0.35
CA VAL A 89 8.47 -12.52 0.86
C VAL A 89 7.69 -13.48 1.76
N GLY A 90 6.88 -12.96 2.67
CA GLY A 90 6.11 -13.77 3.62
C GLY A 90 5.06 -14.68 2.97
N SER A 91 4.51 -14.27 1.83
CA SER A 91 3.54 -15.05 1.05
C SER A 91 4.16 -15.96 -0.01
N GLY A 92 5.47 -15.84 -0.26
CA GLY A 92 6.15 -16.54 -1.36
C GLY A 92 5.87 -15.94 -2.75
N PHE A 93 5.27 -14.76 -2.84
CA PHE A 93 5.00 -14.05 -4.09
C PHE A 93 6.25 -13.80 -4.93
N THR A 94 7.43 -13.73 -4.32
CA THR A 94 8.70 -13.64 -5.05
C THR A 94 8.88 -14.76 -6.08
N ARG A 95 8.46 -15.99 -5.75
CA ARG A 95 8.48 -17.12 -6.70
C ARG A 95 7.47 -16.96 -7.83
N LEU A 96 6.29 -16.43 -7.52
CA LEU A 96 5.29 -16.13 -8.54
C LEU A 96 5.78 -15.04 -9.50
N ARG A 97 6.40 -13.99 -8.96
CA ARG A 97 7.02 -12.92 -9.75
C ARG A 97 8.05 -13.46 -10.73
N GLU A 98 8.89 -14.42 -10.32
CA GLU A 98 9.86 -15.07 -11.23
C GLU A 98 9.15 -15.78 -12.40
N GLN A 99 8.07 -16.52 -12.13
CA GLN A 99 7.32 -17.21 -13.19
C GLN A 99 6.64 -16.21 -14.12
N VAL A 100 5.98 -15.19 -13.56
CA VAL A 100 5.30 -14.13 -14.31
C VAL A 100 6.28 -13.38 -15.22
N THR A 101 7.47 -13.04 -14.71
CA THR A 101 8.49 -12.31 -15.49
C THR A 101 9.01 -13.13 -16.67
N ARG A 102 9.01 -14.47 -16.58
CA ARG A 102 9.39 -15.36 -17.70
C ARG A 102 8.34 -15.42 -18.82
N LEU A 103 7.11 -14.99 -18.56
CA LEU A 103 6.02 -14.93 -19.54
C LEU A 103 5.96 -13.58 -20.28
N LEU A 104 6.93 -12.71 -20.03
CA LEU A 104 7.03 -11.41 -20.68
C LEU A 104 7.66 -11.54 -22.05
N THR A 105 7.16 -10.70 -22.95
CA THR A 105 7.60 -10.53 -24.33
C THR A 105 8.10 -9.10 -24.52
N ASP A 106 8.82 -8.84 -25.60
CA ASP A 106 9.29 -7.48 -25.92
C ASP A 106 8.12 -6.50 -26.12
N GLU A 107 6.97 -7.00 -26.59
CA GLU A 107 5.74 -6.20 -26.75
C GLU A 107 5.20 -5.70 -25.39
N ASP A 108 5.27 -6.52 -24.33
CA ASP A 108 4.82 -6.10 -23.00
C ASP A 108 5.64 -4.90 -22.49
N TRP A 109 6.93 -4.86 -22.82
CA TRP A 109 7.83 -3.77 -22.45
C TRP A 109 7.67 -2.51 -23.32
N ALA A 110 7.10 -2.64 -24.52
CA ALA A 110 6.83 -1.52 -25.42
C ALA A 110 5.57 -0.72 -25.05
N ALA A 111 4.88 -1.09 -23.96
CA ALA A 111 3.68 -0.40 -23.51
C ALA A 111 3.92 1.10 -23.24
N PRO A 112 2.94 1.99 -23.54
CA PRO A 112 3.07 3.44 -23.40
C PRO A 112 2.91 3.91 -21.93
N VAL A 113 3.41 3.14 -20.97
CA VAL A 113 3.36 3.44 -19.53
C VAL A 113 4.72 3.17 -18.91
N ARG A 114 5.04 3.88 -17.83
CA ARG A 114 6.26 3.64 -17.05
C ARG A 114 5.99 2.65 -15.92
N PHE A 115 6.64 1.49 -15.99
CA PHE A 115 6.57 0.46 -14.96
C PHE A 115 7.52 0.74 -13.79
N ILE A 116 7.10 0.40 -12.58
CA ILE A 116 7.88 0.53 -11.33
C ILE A 116 8.36 -0.83 -10.78
N SER A 117 8.00 -1.94 -11.42
CA SER A 117 8.49 -3.27 -11.10
C SER A 117 8.55 -4.16 -12.35
N CYS A 118 9.34 -5.22 -12.29
CA CYS A 118 9.58 -6.10 -13.44
C CYS A 118 8.37 -6.94 -13.86
N ASP A 119 7.39 -7.16 -12.97
CA ASP A 119 6.16 -7.92 -13.21
C ASP A 119 4.98 -7.05 -13.66
N GLN A 120 5.08 -5.72 -13.54
CA GLN A 120 4.01 -4.82 -13.98
C GLN A 120 3.66 -4.88 -15.47
N PRO A 121 4.59 -5.10 -16.43
CA PRO A 121 4.20 -5.27 -17.83
C PRO A 121 3.19 -6.42 -18.03
N TYR A 122 3.36 -7.52 -17.28
CA TYR A 122 2.44 -8.66 -17.32
C TYR A 122 1.05 -8.28 -16.80
N TYR A 123 0.99 -7.59 -15.65
CA TYR A 123 -0.27 -7.14 -15.08
C TYR A 123 -0.95 -6.10 -15.96
N TYR A 124 -0.19 -5.23 -16.62
CA TYR A 124 -0.72 -4.28 -17.58
C TYR A 124 -1.34 -4.99 -18.78
N ARG A 125 -0.68 -5.98 -19.39
CA ARG A 125 -1.27 -6.81 -20.44
C ARG A 125 -2.60 -7.42 -20.01
N LEU A 126 -2.67 -7.99 -18.80
CA LEU A 126 -3.91 -8.54 -18.26
C LEU A 126 -4.99 -7.49 -18.03
N TYR A 127 -4.61 -6.33 -17.47
CA TYR A 127 -5.51 -5.21 -17.25
C TYR A 127 -6.15 -4.74 -18.56
N ARG A 128 -5.35 -4.58 -19.62
CA ARG A 128 -5.82 -4.23 -20.96
C ARG A 128 -6.84 -5.22 -21.51
N ARG A 129 -6.62 -6.52 -21.25
CA ARG A 129 -7.51 -7.59 -21.73
C ARG A 129 -8.81 -7.72 -20.92
N VAL A 130 -8.74 -7.53 -19.61
CA VAL A 130 -9.85 -7.84 -18.68
C VAL A 130 -10.63 -6.59 -18.29
N VAL A 131 -9.95 -5.47 -18.07
CA VAL A 131 -10.52 -4.22 -17.56
C VAL A 131 -10.68 -3.20 -18.68
N GLY A 132 -9.63 -2.99 -19.48
CA GLY A 132 -9.65 -2.10 -20.64
C GLY A 132 -8.73 -0.89 -20.51
N GLU A 133 -9.29 0.30 -20.74
CA GLU A 133 -8.57 1.58 -20.81
C GLU A 133 -8.17 2.14 -19.44
N ILE A 134 -7.00 2.76 -19.38
CA ILE A 134 -6.61 3.54 -18.21
C ILE A 134 -7.51 4.78 -18.17
N PRO A 135 -8.23 5.03 -17.06
CA PRO A 135 -9.13 6.17 -16.98
C PRO A 135 -8.35 7.49 -17.08
N PRO A 136 -8.63 8.35 -18.08
CA PRO A 136 -7.94 9.62 -18.22
C PRO A 136 -8.35 10.60 -17.10
N PRO A 137 -7.59 11.68 -16.86
CA PRO A 137 -7.96 12.68 -15.86
C PRO A 137 -9.28 13.37 -16.18
N GLU A 138 -10.15 13.50 -15.17
CA GLU A 138 -11.35 14.32 -15.23
C GLU A 138 -11.05 15.81 -14.96
N THR A 139 -12.06 16.68 -15.07
CA THR A 139 -11.90 18.11 -14.81
C THR A 139 -11.44 18.34 -13.36
N GLY A 140 -10.30 19.00 -13.20
CA GLY A 140 -9.69 19.26 -11.89
C GLY A 140 -8.73 18.18 -11.41
N GLU A 141 -8.52 17.12 -12.18
CA GLU A 141 -7.50 16.10 -11.90
C GLU A 141 -6.16 16.39 -12.60
N LYS A 142 -5.09 15.81 -12.08
CA LYS A 142 -3.78 15.74 -12.73
C LYS A 142 -3.54 14.34 -13.31
N ALA A 143 -2.74 14.26 -14.37
CA ALA A 143 -2.31 12.97 -14.92
C ALA A 143 -1.23 12.31 -14.06
N CYS A 144 -1.34 10.99 -13.87
CA CYS A 144 -0.27 10.18 -13.31
C CYS A 144 0.96 10.23 -14.23
N PRO A 145 2.17 10.55 -13.72
CA PRO A 145 3.36 10.63 -14.56
C PRO A 145 3.83 9.28 -15.12
N ASN A 146 3.33 8.17 -14.57
CA ASN A 146 3.69 6.83 -15.03
C ASN A 146 2.69 6.25 -16.01
N CYS A 147 1.40 6.25 -15.67
CA CYS A 147 0.38 5.56 -16.47
C CYS A 147 -0.63 6.50 -17.13
N GLY A 148 -0.57 7.80 -16.87
CA GLY A 148 -1.53 8.78 -17.41
C GLY A 148 -2.89 8.81 -16.72
N ALA A 149 -3.16 7.92 -15.76
CA ALA A 149 -4.44 7.88 -15.06
C ALA A 149 -4.79 9.20 -14.34
N GLY A 150 -6.08 9.50 -14.25
CA GLY A 150 -6.61 10.58 -13.42
C GLY A 150 -6.22 10.45 -11.95
N MET A 151 -5.79 11.56 -11.35
CA MET A 151 -5.40 11.66 -9.95
C MET A 151 -5.87 12.99 -9.35
N PRO A 152 -6.38 13.01 -8.10
CA PRO A 152 -6.61 14.26 -7.39
C PRO A 152 -5.33 15.12 -7.33
N PRO A 153 -5.41 16.46 -7.40
CA PRO A 153 -4.24 17.34 -7.40
C PRO A 153 -3.27 17.09 -6.25
N GLU A 154 -3.78 16.79 -5.06
CA GLU A 154 -3.02 16.52 -3.85
C GLU A 154 -2.65 15.04 -3.66
N ALA A 155 -3.07 14.16 -4.57
CA ALA A 155 -2.73 12.74 -4.49
C ALA A 155 -1.22 12.54 -4.65
N ARG A 156 -0.63 11.80 -3.72
CA ARG A 156 0.77 11.38 -3.77
C ARG A 156 0.95 9.98 -4.35
N HIS A 157 -0.13 9.19 -4.43
CA HIS A 157 -0.11 7.86 -5.04
C HIS A 157 -1.09 7.76 -6.22
N CYS A 158 -0.78 6.96 -7.22
CA CYS A 158 -1.73 6.56 -8.27
C CYS A 158 -2.49 5.31 -7.85
N ARG A 159 -3.83 5.35 -7.93
CA ARG A 159 -4.70 4.19 -7.63
C ARG A 159 -4.68 3.10 -8.71
N VAL A 160 -4.16 3.42 -9.90
CA VAL A 160 -4.13 2.50 -11.04
C VAL A 160 -2.78 1.76 -11.09
N CYS A 161 -1.66 2.48 -11.20
CA CYS A 161 -0.34 1.85 -11.38
C CYS A 161 0.52 1.76 -10.10
N GLY A 162 0.06 2.35 -8.98
CA GLY A 162 0.80 2.34 -7.73
C GLY A 162 2.01 3.30 -7.67
N TYR A 163 2.22 4.17 -8.66
CA TYR A 163 3.20 5.26 -8.59
C TYR A 163 3.05 6.04 -7.28
N SER A 164 4.15 6.36 -6.60
CA SER A 164 4.18 7.24 -5.42
C SER A 164 5.28 8.28 -5.57
N GLN A 165 4.97 9.52 -5.18
CA GLN A 165 5.95 10.59 -4.91
C GLN A 165 6.58 10.43 -3.53
#